data_AF-A0A9D7GFH6-F1
#
_entry.id   AF-A0A9D7GFH6-F1
#
_cell.length_a   1.000
_cell.length_b   1.000
_cell.length_c   1.000
_cell.angle_alpha   90.00
_cell.angle_beta   90.00
_cell.angle_gamma   90.00
#
_symmetry.space_group_name_H-M   'P 1'
#
loop_
_entity.id
_entity.type
_entity.pdbx_description
1 polymer ?
#
loop_
_entity_poly.entity_id
_entity_poly.type
_entity_poly.pdbx_seq_one_letter_code
_entity_poly.pdbx_strand_id
1 'polypeptide(L)'
;MFSVMVGMAGYHHFGDISWLDSFYMACMILTGMGPVVEMTSSSAKIFSSLFALYSGVAFLSITAVFFAPIIHRLLHILHVEDEDLK
;
A
#
# COMPACT_ATOMS: atom_id res chain seq x y z
N MET A 1 -5.46 6.63 -6.63
CA MET A 1 -5.63 6.49 -8.10
C MET A 1 -4.31 6.54 -8.85
N PHE A 2 -3.45 7.55 -8.65
CA PHE A 2 -2.14 7.65 -9.31
C PHE A 2 -1.26 6.39 -9.12
N SER A 3 -1.18 5.87 -7.90
CA SER A 3 -0.47 4.61 -7.60
C SER A 3 -0.96 3.42 -8.43
N VAL A 4 -2.26 3.33 -8.67
CA VAL A 4 -2.85 2.21 -9.42
C VAL A 4 -2.49 2.32 -10.90
N MET A 5 -2.51 3.52 -11.47
CA MET A 5 -2.08 3.75 -12.86
C MET A 5 -0.60 3.39 -13.07
N VAL A 6 0.28 3.76 -12.12
CA VAL A 6 1.70 3.39 -12.15
C VAL A 6 1.88 1.87 -12.03
N GLY A 7 1.15 1.23 -11.11
CA GLY A 7 1.15 -0.23 -10.96
C GLY A 7 0.68 -0.93 -12.23
N MET A 8 -0.43 -0.48 -12.82
CA MET A 8 -0.98 -1.03 -14.07
C MET A 8 0.04 -0.96 -15.21
N ALA A 9 0.66 0.20 -15.42
CA ALA A 9 1.64 0.38 -16.48
C ALA A 9 2.86 -0.51 -16.29
N GLY A 10 3.37 -0.64 -15.06
CA GLY A 10 4.52 -1.50 -14.78
C GLY A 10 4.19 -2.99 -14.88
N TYR A 11 3.04 -3.44 -14.38
CA TYR A 11 2.64 -4.84 -14.52
C TYR A 11 2.36 -5.22 -15.97
N HIS A 12 1.77 -4.32 -16.76
CA HIS A 12 1.57 -4.55 -18.18
C HIS A 12 2.92 -4.62 -18.93
N HIS A 13 3.86 -3.70 -18.63
CA HIS A 13 5.12 -3.61 -19.37
C HIS A 13 6.17 -4.67 -18.95
N PHE A 14 6.29 -4.97 -17.66
CA PHE A 14 7.29 -5.91 -17.15
C PHE A 14 6.75 -7.33 -17.04
N GLY A 15 5.45 -7.48 -16.77
CA GLY A 15 4.79 -8.77 -16.54
C GLY A 15 4.08 -9.35 -17.76
N ASP A 16 3.95 -8.59 -18.86
CA ASP A 16 3.23 -8.99 -20.10
C ASP A 16 1.79 -9.50 -19.84
N ILE A 17 1.16 -9.02 -18.76
CA ILE A 17 -0.22 -9.38 -18.40
C ILE A 17 -1.22 -8.37 -18.96
N SER A 18 -2.49 -8.78 -19.12
CA SER A 18 -3.54 -7.90 -19.66
C SER A 18 -3.73 -6.64 -18.81
N TRP A 19 -4.28 -5.58 -19.39
CA TRP A 19 -4.59 -4.34 -18.65
C TRP A 19 -5.58 -4.58 -17.50
N LEU A 20 -6.53 -5.50 -17.69
CA LEU A 20 -7.50 -5.87 -16.67
C LEU A 20 -6.82 -6.58 -15.49
N ASP A 21 -5.96 -7.55 -15.78
CA ASP A 21 -5.21 -8.28 -14.76
C ASP A 21 -4.18 -7.39 -14.06
N SER A 22 -3.59 -6.45 -14.79
CA SER A 22 -2.68 -5.44 -14.24
C SER A 22 -3.40 -4.52 -13.24
N PHE A 23 -4.62 -4.10 -13.57
CA PHE A 23 -5.47 -3.32 -12.67
C PHE A 23 -5.84 -4.11 -11.43
N TYR A 24 -6.29 -5.35 -11.63
CA TYR A 24 -6.66 -6.24 -10.54
C TYR A 24 -5.48 -6.51 -9.60
N MET A 25 -4.30 -6.83 -10.15
CA MET A 25 -3.06 -7.03 -9.37
C MET A 25 -2.67 -5.77 -8.59
N ALA A 26 -2.70 -4.60 -9.24
CA ALA A 26 -2.36 -3.34 -8.58
C ALA A 26 -3.30 -3.04 -7.39
N CYS A 27 -4.59 -3.30 -7.55
CA CYS A 27 -5.58 -3.15 -6.48
C CYS A 27 -5.34 -4.14 -5.33
N MET A 28 -5.05 -5.41 -5.64
CA MET A 28 -4.77 -6.44 -4.64
C MET A 28 -3.54 -6.11 -3.79
N ILE A 29 -2.44 -5.74 -4.44
CA ILE A 29 -1.20 -5.36 -3.76
C ILE A 29 -1.37 -4.07 -2.94
N LEU A 30 -2.19 -3.12 -3.41
CA LEU A 30 -2.46 -1.88 -2.69
C LEU A 30 -3.27 -2.09 -1.42
N THR A 31 -4.19 -3.06 -1.42
CA THR A 31 -4.97 -3.43 -0.23
C THR A 31 -4.23 -4.39 0.70
N GLY A 32 -2.97 -4.73 0.38
CA GLY A 32 -2.14 -5.65 1.17
C GLY A 32 -2.42 -7.13 0.91
N MET A 33 -3.26 -7.45 -0.08
CA MET A 33 -3.43 -8.81 -0.55
C MET A 33 -2.29 -9.22 -1.49
N GLY A 34 -1.86 -10.47 -1.41
CA GLY A 34 -0.73 -10.97 -2.21
C GLY A 34 -0.96 -10.93 -3.72
N PRO A 35 0.11 -11.14 -4.52
CA PRO A 35 0.00 -11.19 -5.98
C PRO A 35 -0.89 -12.37 -6.40
N VAL A 36 -1.85 -12.09 -7.30
CA VAL A 36 -2.82 -13.10 -7.76
C VAL A 36 -2.34 -13.81 -9.02
N VAL A 37 -1.52 -13.14 -9.83
CA VAL A 37 -0.94 -13.70 -11.05
C VAL A 37 0.54 -13.95 -10.84
N GLU A 38 1.00 -15.12 -11.23
CA GLU A 38 2.41 -15.50 -11.10
C GLU A 38 3.26 -14.72 -12.10
N MET A 39 4.27 -14.00 -11.60
CA MET A 39 5.20 -13.24 -12.43
C MET A 39 6.36 -14.16 -12.82
N THR A 40 6.51 -14.46 -14.11
CA THR A 40 7.55 -15.38 -14.62
C THR A 40 8.89 -14.69 -14.87
N SER A 41 8.86 -13.39 -15.22
CA SER A 41 10.07 -12.60 -15.52
C SER A 41 10.75 -12.03 -14.27
N SER A 42 12.09 -12.02 -14.28
CA SER A 42 12.90 -11.43 -13.20
C SER A 42 12.65 -9.93 -13.02
N SER A 43 12.48 -9.16 -14.11
CA SER A 43 12.19 -7.73 -14.03
C SER A 43 10.81 -7.47 -13.42
N ALA A 44 9.82 -8.29 -13.76
CA ALA A 44 8.47 -8.22 -13.20
C ALA A 44 8.46 -8.49 -11.69
N LYS A 45 9.26 -9.46 -11.23
CA LYS A 45 9.40 -9.77 -9.80
C LYS A 45 9.97 -8.58 -9.03
N ILE A 46 11.05 -7.97 -9.53
CA ILE A 46 11.66 -6.79 -8.89
C ILE A 46 10.67 -5.63 -8.84
N PHE A 47 9.98 -5.35 -9.95
CA PHE A 47 8.95 -4.31 -9.98
C PHE A 47 7.84 -4.59 -8.97
N SER A 48 7.31 -5.82 -8.95
CA SER A 48 6.23 -6.22 -8.05
C SER A 48 6.63 -6.07 -6.58
N SER A 49 7.86 -6.47 -6.22
CA SER A 49 8.38 -6.29 -4.85
C SER A 49 8.51 -4.83 -4.45
N LEU A 50 9.05 -3.97 -5.33
CA LEU A 50 9.15 -2.53 -5.05
C LEU A 50 7.78 -1.87 -4.95
N PHE A 51 6.86 -2.24 -5.85
CA PHE A 51 5.50 -1.74 -5.86
C PHE A 51 4.75 -2.15 -4.58
N ALA A 52 4.92 -3.40 -4.12
CA ALA A 52 4.32 -3.89 -2.88
C ALA A 52 4.85 -3.18 -1.62
N LEU A 53 6.15 -2.89 -1.56
CA LEU A 53 6.71 -2.10 -0.46
C LEU A 53 6.16 -0.66 -0.46
N TYR A 54 6.16 -0.01 -1.62
CA TYR A 54 5.60 1.32 -1.76
C TYR A 54 4.12 1.36 -1.38
N SER A 55 3.32 0.43 -1.90
CA SER A 55 1.88 0.38 -1.67
C SER A 55 1.56 0.12 -0.20
N GLY A 56 2.26 -0.81 0.44
CA GLY A 56 2.12 -1.12 1.86
C GLY A 56 2.46 0.07 2.74
N VAL A 57 3.60 0.73 2.51
CA VAL A 57 4.01 1.92 3.29
C VAL A 57 3.03 3.07 3.08
N ALA A 58 2.61 3.33 1.84
CA ALA A 58 1.65 4.38 1.54
C ALA A 58 0.29 4.12 2.22
N PHE A 59 -0.23 2.89 2.12
CA PHE A 59 -1.49 2.49 2.75
C PHE A 59 -1.44 2.63 4.27
N LEU A 60 -0.39 2.12 4.92
CA LEU A 60 -0.22 2.22 6.37
C LEU A 60 -0.06 3.67 6.82
N SER A 61 0.69 4.49 6.08
CA SER A 61 0.88 5.91 6.41
C SER A 61 -0.41 6.70 6.32
N ILE A 62 -1.19 6.52 5.24
CA ILE A 62 -2.49 7.19 5.07
C ILE A 62 -3.46 6.75 6.16
N THR A 63 -3.50 5.45 6.46
CA THR A 63 -4.32 4.91 7.55
C THR A 63 -3.92 5.53 8.89
N ALA A 64 -2.63 5.56 9.22
CA ALA A 64 -2.12 6.14 10.46
C ALA A 64 -2.50 7.62 10.59
N VAL A 65 -2.34 8.43 9.53
CA VAL A 65 -2.73 9.85 9.51
C VAL A 65 -4.23 10.02 9.71
N PHE A 66 -5.05 9.17 9.08
CA PHE A 66 -6.50 9.23 9.21
C PHE A 66 -6.98 8.85 10.63
N PHE A 67 -6.33 7.85 11.25
CA PHE A 67 -6.64 7.41 12.61
C PHE A 67 -6.00 8.25 13.70
N ALA A 68 -4.94 9.02 13.41
CA ALA A 68 -4.24 9.87 14.37
C ALA A 68 -5.18 10.76 15.22
N PRO A 69 -6.15 11.52 14.67
CA PRO A 69 -7.05 12.33 15.49
C PRO A 69 -7.97 11.50 16.39
N ILE A 70 -8.38 10.30 15.95
CA ILE A 70 -9.21 9.39 16.74
C ILE A 70 -8.41 8.84 17.90
N ILE A 71 -7.19 8.37 17.64
CA ILE A 71 -6.27 7.86 18.66
C ILE A 71 -5.92 8.97 19.64
N HIS A 72 -5.60 10.18 19.17
CA HIS A 72 -5.31 11.34 20.02
C HIS A 72 -6.51 11.70 20.92
N ARG A 73 -7.73 11.68 20.38
CA ARG A 73 -8.95 11.91 21.16
C ARG A 73 -9.21 10.81 22.19
N LEU A 74 -8.93 9.56 21.84
CA LEU A 74 -9.07 8.42 22.75
C LEU A 74 -8.05 8.49 23.90
N LEU A 75 -6.79 8.86 23.62
CA LEU A 75 -5.76 9.09 24.64
C LEU A 75 -6.16 10.21 25.61
N HIS A 76 -6.68 11.32 25.08
CA HIS A 76 -7.16 12.43 25.90
C HIS A 76 -8.38 12.04 26.76
N ILE A 77 -9.33 11.24 26.25
CA ILE A 77 -10.50 10.77 27.02
C ILE A 77 -10.08 9.79 28.12
N LEU A 78 -9.08 8.94 27.84
CA LEU A 78 -8.51 8.01 28.82
C LEU A 78 -7.60 8.70 29.85
N HIS A 79 -7.56 10.04 29.88
CA HIS A 79 -6.70 10.84 30.77
C HIS A 79 -5.21 10.48 30.67
N VAL A 80 -4.77 10.02 29.49
CA VAL A 80 -3.34 9.94 29.16
C VAL A 80 -2.93 11.33 28.65
N GLU A 81 -3.01 12.33 29.54
CA GLU A 81 -2.43 13.65 29.32
C GLU A 81 -1.25 13.80 30.30
N ASP A 82 -0.04 13.70 29.76
CA ASP A 82 1.21 14.27 30.27
C ASP A 82 1.41 14.32 31.79
N GLU A 83 1.46 13.17 32.48
CA GLU A 83 2.24 13.10 33.72
C GLU A 83 3.74 13.05 33.33
N ASP A 84 4.36 14.23 33.44
CA ASP A 84 5.80 14.48 33.55
C ASP A 84 6.69 14.29 32.30
N LEU A 85 6.51 15.19 31.32
CA LEU A 85 7.66 15.74 30.58
C LEU A 85 8.14 17.02 31.30
N LYS A 86 8.85 16.84 32.42
CA LYS A 86 9.69 17.86 33.06
C LYS A 86 11.16 17.49 32.93
#